data_AF-A0A0F9VUW3-F1
#
_entry.id   AF-A0A0F9VUW3-F1
#
_cell.length_a   1.000
_cell.length_b   1.000
_cell.length_c   1.000
_cell.angle_alpha   90.00
_cell.angle_beta   90.00
_cell.angle_gamma   90.00
#
_symmetry.space_group_name_H-M   'P 1'
#
loop_
_entity.id
_entity.type
_entity.pdbx_description
1 polymer ?
#
loop_
_entity_poly.entity_id
_entity_poly.type
_entity_poly.pdbx_seq_one_letter_code
_entity_poly.pdbx_strand_id
1 'polypeptide(L)'
;ISTRTLTFLMFSDYGMPLTFYNDHYELLLAQNYMFARKISSEATDLKRRLGLLYTAQGVEFQISNEGRSLFKFLSDRGRVGRRFTTRFWENDSALGRERELLILVCKKWHVAKRVLGRVRQATNLPAIEYLFNEENTALPDLGGIQTTLGKRTRHRRVLMRMLFDYYETDRLIVCIDPGNIELLHDFVSDRSITRILEIECKFSDDYLIGHAMRVGLAGEHTSNGTMERLLPAIRNDIAFETDRIRDSQYEHYSRIRETATADDNAAALAKFLNVPQAKAYDIANAPYLFSD
;
A
#
# COMPACT_ATOMS: atom_id res chain seq x y z
N ILE A 1 -38.32 21.81 39.42
CA ILE A 1 -38.15 20.37 39.09
C ILE A 1 -37.48 20.29 37.71
N SER A 2 -36.39 19.53 37.57
CA SER A 2 -35.76 19.28 36.27
C SER A 2 -36.13 17.88 35.79
N THR A 3 -36.92 17.78 34.72
CA THR A 3 -37.37 16.51 34.13
C THR A 3 -36.33 15.97 33.16
N ARG A 4 -35.24 15.40 33.69
CA ARG A 4 -34.17 14.76 32.90
C ARG A 4 -33.74 13.41 33.46
N THR A 5 -33.16 12.57 32.61
CA THR A 5 -32.63 11.27 33.03
C THR A 5 -31.47 11.46 34.00
N LEU A 6 -31.41 10.65 35.06
CA LEU A 6 -30.28 10.63 36.00
C LEU A 6 -29.04 9.94 35.42
N THR A 7 -29.21 9.23 34.30
CA THR A 7 -28.14 8.51 33.62
C THR A 7 -27.52 9.35 32.51
N PHE A 8 -26.19 9.47 32.53
CA PHE A 8 -25.40 9.99 31.44
C PHE A 8 -25.37 8.97 30.30
N LEU A 9 -25.94 9.39 29.18
CA LEU A 9 -26.07 8.60 27.95
C LEU A 9 -25.28 9.26 26.83
N MET A 10 -24.45 8.46 26.17
CA MET A 10 -23.76 8.81 24.95
C MET A 10 -23.86 7.66 23.95
N PHE A 11 -23.94 8.01 22.67
CA PHE A 11 -24.08 7.09 21.57
C PHE A 11 -23.03 7.43 20.50
N SER A 12 -22.57 6.41 19.78
CA SER A 12 -21.85 6.64 18.54
C SER A 12 -22.79 7.20 17.48
N ASP A 13 -22.24 7.70 16.38
CA ASP A 13 -23.03 8.20 15.25
C ASP A 13 -23.81 7.10 14.51
N TYR A 14 -23.53 5.83 14.82
CA TYR A 14 -24.31 4.67 14.38
C TYR A 14 -25.42 4.29 15.38
N GLY A 15 -25.68 5.12 16.39
CA GLY A 15 -26.69 4.88 17.42
C GLY A 15 -26.31 3.83 18.46
N MET A 16 -25.05 3.36 18.49
CA MET A 16 -24.61 2.35 19.45
C MET A 16 -24.23 2.98 20.80
N PRO A 17 -24.68 2.43 21.94
CA PRO A 17 -24.30 2.95 23.25
C PRO A 17 -22.79 2.84 23.48
N LEU A 18 -22.17 3.90 23.98
CA LEU A 18 -20.74 3.89 24.30
C LEU A 18 -20.45 3.11 25.58
N THR A 19 -19.24 2.56 25.65
CA THR A 19 -18.68 1.89 26.83
C THR A 19 -17.54 2.74 27.39
N PHE A 20 -17.57 3.02 28.70
CA PHE A 20 -16.56 3.81 29.40
C PHE A 20 -15.38 2.94 29.88
N TYR A 21 -14.17 3.50 29.83
CA TYR A 21 -12.89 2.87 30.17
C TYR A 21 -12.11 3.69 31.23
N ASN A 22 -10.95 3.19 31.68
CA ASN A 22 -10.16 3.76 32.78
C ASN A 22 -9.81 5.25 32.62
N ASP A 23 -9.61 5.71 31.40
CA ASP A 23 -9.33 7.10 31.02
C ASP A 23 -10.52 8.06 31.16
N HIS A 24 -11.74 7.54 31.40
CA HIS A 24 -12.96 8.34 31.42
C HIS A 24 -13.39 8.82 32.83
N TYR A 25 -12.56 8.65 33.87
CA TYR A 25 -12.92 9.04 35.24
C TYR A 25 -13.26 10.53 35.35
N GLU A 26 -12.34 11.41 34.93
CA GLU A 26 -12.53 12.87 35.02
C GLU A 26 -13.72 13.33 34.16
N LEU A 27 -13.89 12.73 32.97
CA LEU A 27 -15.02 12.98 32.10
C LEU A 27 -16.34 12.75 32.84
N LEU A 28 -16.47 11.63 33.55
CA LEU A 28 -17.69 11.26 34.27
C LEU A 28 -17.97 12.18 35.46
N LEU A 29 -16.95 12.58 36.22
CA LEU A 29 -17.11 13.50 37.36
C LEU A 29 -17.52 14.91 36.94
N ALA A 30 -17.10 15.32 35.75
CA ALA A 30 -17.47 16.62 35.21
C ALA A 30 -18.92 16.68 34.68
N GLN A 31 -19.69 15.59 34.71
CA GLN A 31 -21.08 15.57 34.27
C GLN A 31 -22.06 15.61 35.45
N ASN A 32 -23.13 16.38 35.31
CA ASN A 32 -24.20 16.46 36.31
C ASN A 32 -25.15 15.26 36.19
N TYR A 33 -24.68 14.03 36.39
CA TYR A 33 -25.50 12.82 36.33
C TYR A 33 -25.12 11.86 37.45
N MET A 34 -26.09 11.11 37.99
CA MET A 34 -25.83 10.14 39.06
C MET A 34 -25.37 8.78 38.52
N PHE A 35 -25.75 8.43 37.29
CA PHE A 35 -25.43 7.14 36.71
C PHE A 35 -24.71 7.28 35.37
N ALA A 36 -23.92 6.29 35.01
CA ALA A 36 -23.38 6.10 33.66
C ALA A 36 -23.86 4.73 33.15
N ARG A 37 -24.22 4.64 31.87
CA ARG A 37 -24.89 3.43 31.34
C ARG A 37 -24.04 2.17 31.38
N LYS A 38 -22.80 2.23 30.89
CA LYS A 38 -21.99 1.03 30.67
C LYS A 38 -20.51 1.32 30.84
N ILE A 39 -19.90 0.65 31.82
CA ILE A 39 -18.46 0.63 32.04
C ILE A 39 -17.93 -0.73 31.57
N SER A 40 -16.77 -0.75 30.91
CA SER A 40 -16.13 -1.99 30.47
C SER A 40 -15.88 -2.95 31.64
N SER A 41 -15.94 -4.27 31.39
CA SER A 41 -15.54 -5.29 32.36
C SER A 41 -14.10 -5.07 32.83
N GLU A 42 -13.22 -4.72 31.89
CA GLU A 42 -11.77 -4.53 32.04
C GLU A 42 -11.38 -3.19 32.67
N ALA A 43 -12.33 -2.25 32.83
CA ALA A 43 -12.08 -0.94 33.44
C ALA A 43 -12.07 -1.03 34.98
N THR A 44 -11.17 -1.86 35.51
CA THR A 44 -11.02 -2.15 36.94
C THR A 44 -10.62 -0.91 37.74
N ASP A 45 -9.75 -0.06 37.17
CA ASP A 45 -9.30 1.17 37.80
C ASP A 45 -10.44 2.19 37.96
N LEU A 46 -11.22 2.39 36.88
CA LEU A 46 -12.38 3.28 36.91
C LEU A 46 -13.38 2.85 37.97
N LYS A 47 -13.73 1.56 38.01
CA LYS A 47 -14.69 1.01 38.98
C LYS A 47 -14.20 1.21 40.40
N ARG A 48 -12.93 0.95 40.67
CA ARG A 48 -12.30 1.16 41.98
C ARG A 48 -12.37 2.62 42.42
N ARG A 49 -11.96 3.55 41.54
CA ARG A 49 -11.98 5.00 41.85
C ARG A 49 -13.40 5.53 42.06
N LEU A 50 -14.38 5.11 41.25
CA LEU A 50 -15.79 5.48 41.44
C LEU A 50 -16.37 4.89 42.72
N GLY A 51 -16.00 3.65 43.07
CA GLY A 51 -16.42 3.02 44.32
C GLY A 51 -15.91 3.76 45.56
N LEU A 52 -14.64 4.18 45.55
CA LEU A 52 -14.07 5.01 46.63
C LEU A 52 -14.76 6.38 46.73
N LEU A 53 -15.08 6.98 45.59
CA LEU A 53 -15.79 8.26 45.56
C LEU A 53 -17.22 8.13 46.10
N TYR A 54 -17.91 7.01 45.83
CA TYR A 54 -19.28 6.80 46.29
C TYR A 54 -19.40 6.77 47.82
N THR A 55 -18.35 6.31 48.52
CA THR A 55 -18.30 6.30 49.99
C THR A 55 -17.71 7.57 50.59
N ALA A 56 -17.14 8.46 49.77
CA ALA A 56 -16.55 9.71 50.22
C ALA A 56 -17.62 10.77 50.54
N GLN A 57 -17.35 11.61 51.54
CA GLN A 57 -18.22 12.72 51.94
C GLN A 57 -17.50 14.06 51.74
N GLY A 58 -18.27 15.12 51.48
CA GLY A 58 -17.73 16.48 51.34
C GLY A 58 -16.90 16.71 50.07
N VAL A 59 -17.06 15.86 49.04
CA VAL A 59 -16.37 16.03 47.76
C VAL A 59 -17.11 17.06 46.91
N GLU A 60 -16.40 18.11 46.50
CA GLU A 60 -16.90 19.08 45.52
C GLU A 60 -16.65 18.61 44.09
N PHE A 61 -17.67 18.69 43.24
CA PHE A 61 -17.59 18.34 41.82
C PHE A 61 -17.53 19.59 40.95
N GLN A 62 -16.51 19.65 40.09
CA GLN A 62 -16.40 20.69 39.06
C GLN A 62 -17.19 20.26 37.82
N ILE A 63 -18.46 20.65 37.76
CA ILE A 63 -19.38 20.22 36.71
C ILE A 63 -19.26 21.15 35.49
N SER A 64 -18.86 20.59 34.33
CA SER A 64 -18.84 21.30 33.04
C SER A 64 -19.99 20.90 32.11
N ASN A 65 -20.50 19.66 32.20
CA ASN A 65 -21.48 19.07 31.28
C ASN A 65 -21.07 19.04 29.79
N GLU A 66 -19.78 19.15 29.50
CA GLU A 66 -19.27 19.21 28.13
C GLU A 66 -19.06 17.84 27.49
N GLY A 67 -19.33 16.75 28.21
CA GLY A 67 -18.89 15.41 27.79
C GLY A 67 -19.44 14.98 26.44
N ARG A 68 -20.68 15.35 26.10
CA ARG A 68 -21.28 15.09 24.78
C ARG A 68 -20.60 15.89 23.66
N SER A 69 -20.36 17.18 23.90
CA SER A 69 -19.74 18.09 22.93
C SER A 69 -18.28 17.73 22.68
N LEU A 70 -17.54 17.40 23.74
CA LEU A 70 -16.16 16.93 23.67
C LEU A 70 -16.07 15.60 22.93
N PHE A 71 -16.95 14.64 23.24
CA PHE A 71 -17.00 13.36 22.54
C PHE A 71 -17.29 13.54 21.05
N LYS A 72 -18.29 14.36 20.70
CA LYS A 72 -18.64 14.67 19.32
C LYS A 72 -17.45 15.30 18.59
N PHE A 73 -16.84 16.33 19.18
CA PHE A 73 -15.67 17.00 18.61
C PHE A 73 -14.50 16.04 18.38
N LEU A 74 -14.14 15.23 19.38
CA LEU A 74 -13.02 14.28 19.26
C LEU A 74 -13.31 13.16 18.25
N SER A 75 -14.56 12.71 18.15
CA SER A 75 -14.99 11.70 17.17
C SER A 75 -14.94 12.26 15.75
N ASP A 76 -15.46 13.47 15.55
CA ASP A 76 -15.43 14.17 14.26
C ASP A 76 -13.99 14.46 13.82
N ARG A 77 -13.14 14.92 14.74
CA ARG A 77 -11.71 15.11 14.50
C ARG A 77 -11.00 13.77 14.22
N GLY A 78 -11.38 12.68 14.87
CA GLY A 78 -10.84 11.33 14.61
C GLY A 78 -11.12 10.82 13.20
N ARG A 79 -12.32 11.09 12.66
CA ARG A 79 -12.69 10.72 11.28
C ARG A 79 -11.80 11.38 10.24
N VAL A 80 -11.52 12.67 10.43
CA VAL A 80 -10.66 13.46 9.55
C VAL A 80 -9.19 13.44 9.99
N GLY A 81 -8.81 12.58 10.93
CA GLY A 81 -7.40 12.39 11.27
C GLY A 81 -6.73 13.46 12.12
N ARG A 82 -7.51 14.33 12.75
CA ARG A 82 -7.05 15.51 13.49
C ARG A 82 -7.36 15.45 14.98
N ARG A 83 -7.53 14.25 15.56
CA ARG A 83 -7.92 14.09 16.98
C ARG A 83 -6.84 14.52 17.97
N PHE A 84 -5.57 14.25 17.64
CA PHE A 84 -4.43 14.57 18.52
C PHE A 84 -3.29 15.23 17.71
N THR A 85 -2.69 14.47 16.80
CA THR A 85 -1.79 14.94 15.73
C THR A 85 -2.42 14.60 14.38
N THR A 86 -2.03 15.29 13.30
CA THR A 86 -2.27 14.80 11.93
C THR A 86 -1.82 13.35 11.85
N ARG A 87 -2.58 12.53 11.13
CA ARG A 87 -2.23 11.12 10.94
C ARG A 87 -0.80 11.01 10.42
N PHE A 88 -0.03 10.01 10.85
CA PHE A 88 1.35 9.83 10.38
C PHE A 88 1.46 9.69 8.84
N TRP A 89 0.34 9.42 8.15
CA TRP A 89 0.23 9.40 6.69
C TRP A 89 -0.26 10.70 6.04
N GLU A 90 -0.70 11.70 6.80
CA GLU A 90 -1.13 13.01 6.29
C GLU A 90 0.03 14.01 6.17
N ASN A 91 1.13 13.82 6.91
CA ASN A 91 2.24 14.77 6.94
C ASN A 91 3.53 14.33 6.23
N ASP A 92 3.60 13.11 5.69
CA ASP A 92 4.77 12.68 4.90
C ASP A 92 4.35 11.69 3.81
N SER A 93 3.70 12.21 2.76
CA SER A 93 3.36 11.43 1.57
C SER A 93 4.56 11.19 0.64
N ALA A 94 5.76 11.63 1.03
CA ALA A 94 6.98 11.36 0.30
C ALA A 94 7.67 10.09 0.83
N LEU A 95 8.34 9.34 -0.05
CA LEU A 95 9.17 8.20 0.36
C LEU A 95 10.39 8.68 1.15
N GLY A 96 10.89 9.89 0.85
CA GLY A 96 12.02 10.52 1.51
C GLY A 96 13.23 10.61 0.56
N ARG A 97 14.06 11.65 0.71
CA ARG A 97 15.22 11.91 -0.17
C ARG A 97 16.32 10.86 -0.05
N GLU A 98 16.37 10.14 1.05
CA GLU A 98 17.40 9.13 1.33
C GLU A 98 17.07 7.76 0.71
N ARG A 99 15.84 7.58 0.22
CA ARG A 99 15.37 6.31 -0.34
C ARG A 99 15.57 6.21 -1.84
N GLU A 100 15.87 5.00 -2.27
CA GLU A 100 15.97 4.60 -3.67
C GLU A 100 14.93 3.52 -3.98
N LEU A 101 13.99 3.84 -4.87
CA LEU A 101 13.00 2.89 -5.38
C LEU A 101 13.44 2.38 -6.75
N LEU A 102 13.60 1.06 -6.85
CA LEU A 102 13.89 0.37 -8.10
C LEU A 102 12.61 -0.27 -8.63
N ILE A 103 12.25 0.02 -9.87
CA ILE A 103 11.03 -0.48 -10.49
C ILE A 103 11.38 -1.34 -11.70
N LEU A 104 10.96 -2.60 -11.69
CA LEU A 104 10.99 -3.50 -12.83
C LEU A 104 9.66 -3.42 -13.58
N VAL A 105 9.71 -3.11 -14.87
CA VAL A 105 8.52 -3.02 -15.71
C VAL A 105 8.55 -4.09 -16.79
N CYS A 106 7.54 -4.96 -16.81
CA CYS A 106 7.41 -6.00 -17.82
C CYS A 106 5.96 -6.48 -17.95
N LYS A 107 5.49 -6.70 -19.18
CA LYS A 107 4.18 -7.32 -19.45
C LYS A 107 4.20 -8.84 -19.18
N LYS A 108 5.32 -9.53 -19.48
CA LYS A 108 5.49 -10.94 -19.13
C LYS A 108 5.86 -11.07 -17.65
N TRP A 109 4.84 -11.14 -16.79
CA TRP A 109 5.05 -11.15 -15.34
C TRP A 109 6.00 -12.25 -14.86
N HIS A 110 5.92 -13.45 -15.45
CA HIS A 110 6.83 -14.54 -15.11
C HIS A 110 8.31 -14.22 -15.43
N VAL A 111 8.60 -13.48 -16.51
CA VAL A 111 9.97 -13.05 -16.85
C VAL A 111 10.48 -12.08 -15.79
N ALA A 112 9.69 -11.06 -15.43
CA ALA A 112 10.08 -10.13 -14.38
C ALA A 112 10.29 -10.81 -13.03
N LYS A 113 9.44 -11.77 -12.65
CA LYS A 113 9.61 -12.56 -11.42
C LYS A 113 10.92 -13.37 -11.45
N ARG A 114 11.28 -13.98 -12.59
CA ARG A 114 12.57 -14.69 -12.74
C ARG A 114 13.76 -13.74 -12.61
N VAL A 115 13.73 -12.60 -13.30
CA VAL A 115 14.77 -11.56 -13.18
C VAL A 115 14.89 -11.09 -11.74
N LEU A 116 13.76 -10.75 -11.09
CA LEU A 116 13.71 -10.32 -9.70
C LEU A 116 14.28 -11.38 -8.75
N GLY A 117 13.97 -12.66 -8.97
CA GLY A 117 14.54 -13.77 -8.20
C GLY A 117 16.07 -13.83 -8.29
N ARG A 118 16.64 -13.63 -9.49
CA ARG A 118 18.10 -13.57 -9.70
C ARG A 118 18.72 -12.33 -9.06
N VAL A 119 18.06 -11.18 -9.20
CA VAL A 119 18.48 -9.93 -8.55
C VAL A 119 18.50 -10.10 -7.03
N ARG A 120 17.49 -10.74 -6.44
CA ARG A 120 17.42 -11.00 -5.00
C ARG A 120 18.57 -11.89 -4.53
N GLN A 121 18.85 -12.97 -5.25
CA GLN A 121 19.99 -13.86 -4.95
C GLN A 121 21.33 -13.13 -5.02
N ALA A 122 21.51 -12.27 -6.01
CA ALA A 122 22.74 -11.52 -6.18
C ALA A 122 22.88 -10.40 -5.14
N THR A 123 21.87 -9.56 -4.96
CA THR A 123 21.98 -8.27 -4.27
C THR A 123 21.47 -8.28 -2.83
N ASN A 124 20.70 -9.29 -2.44
CA ASN A 124 19.99 -9.36 -1.16
C ASN A 124 19.00 -8.21 -0.91
N LEU A 125 18.67 -7.43 -1.95
CA LEU A 125 17.70 -6.33 -1.85
C LEU A 125 16.29 -6.88 -1.62
N PRO A 126 15.50 -6.26 -0.73
CA PRO A 126 14.08 -6.57 -0.62
C PRO A 126 13.37 -6.31 -1.94
N ALA A 127 12.57 -7.29 -2.36
CA ALA A 127 12.07 -7.40 -3.72
C ALA A 127 10.63 -7.91 -3.67
N ILE A 128 9.70 -7.14 -4.22
CA ILE A 128 8.27 -7.40 -4.14
C ILE A 128 7.67 -7.49 -5.54
N GLU A 129 7.05 -8.61 -5.84
CA GLU A 129 6.40 -8.86 -7.12
C GLU A 129 5.06 -8.13 -7.20
N TYR A 130 4.81 -7.39 -8.28
CA TYR A 130 3.50 -6.98 -8.78
C TYR A 130 2.48 -6.55 -7.71
N LEU A 131 2.90 -5.86 -6.64
CA LEU A 131 2.05 -5.65 -5.46
C LEU A 131 0.80 -4.81 -5.75
N PHE A 132 0.83 -4.00 -6.81
CA PHE A 132 -0.29 -3.18 -7.26
C PHE A 132 -1.13 -3.86 -8.36
N ASN A 133 -0.73 -5.05 -8.81
CA ASN A 133 -1.33 -5.78 -9.92
C ASN A 133 -1.86 -7.16 -9.49
N GLU A 134 -1.22 -7.82 -8.53
CA GLU A 134 -1.53 -9.17 -8.07
C GLU A 134 -2.01 -9.16 -6.62
N GLU A 135 -3.25 -9.57 -6.37
CA GLU A 135 -3.85 -9.50 -5.03
C GLU A 135 -3.16 -10.47 -4.05
N ASN A 136 -2.72 -11.62 -4.54
CA ASN A 136 -2.05 -12.68 -3.76
C ASN A 136 -0.56 -12.44 -3.52
N THR A 137 0.00 -11.27 -3.86
CA THR A 137 1.39 -10.92 -3.52
C THR A 137 1.62 -11.08 -2.01
N ALA A 138 2.67 -11.81 -1.65
CA ALA A 138 3.10 -11.96 -0.26
C ALA A 138 3.60 -10.61 0.28
N LEU A 139 2.86 -10.05 1.23
CA LEU A 139 3.18 -8.79 1.90
C LEU A 139 3.14 -8.98 3.42
N PRO A 140 3.98 -8.26 4.18
CA PRO A 140 3.92 -8.27 5.64
C PRO A 140 2.59 -7.70 6.14
N ASP A 141 2.27 -7.94 7.41
CA ASP A 141 1.10 -7.30 8.00
C ASP A 141 1.36 -5.80 8.24
N LEU A 142 0.69 -4.97 7.46
CA LEU A 142 0.82 -3.50 7.45
C LEU A 142 -0.48 -2.83 7.89
N GLY A 143 -1.21 -3.45 8.82
CA GLY A 143 -2.41 -2.85 9.41
C GLY A 143 -3.61 -2.80 8.45
N GLY A 144 -3.69 -3.74 7.52
CA GLY A 144 -4.84 -3.92 6.65
C GLY A 144 -4.86 -3.05 5.37
N ILE A 145 -3.82 -2.24 5.13
CA ILE A 145 -3.66 -1.43 3.93
C ILE A 145 -3.25 -2.27 2.70
N GLN A 146 -2.55 -3.38 2.98
CA GLN A 146 -2.02 -4.34 2.02
C GLN A 146 -3.06 -5.37 1.55
N THR A 147 -4.29 -5.35 2.06
CA THR A 147 -5.24 -6.47 1.88
C THR A 147 -5.87 -6.56 0.50
N THR A 148 -6.14 -5.42 -0.15
CA THR A 148 -6.82 -5.39 -1.46
C THR A 148 -6.11 -4.45 -2.41
N LEU A 149 -6.17 -4.75 -3.72
CA LEU A 149 -5.54 -3.90 -4.74
C LEU A 149 -6.03 -2.45 -4.68
N GLY A 150 -7.33 -2.25 -4.48
CA GLY A 150 -7.91 -0.90 -4.36
C GLY A 150 -7.31 -0.09 -3.20
N LYS A 151 -7.08 -0.71 -2.03
CA LYS A 151 -6.43 -0.05 -0.89
C LYS A 151 -4.95 0.21 -1.18
N ARG A 152 -4.25 -0.76 -1.75
CA ARG A 152 -2.83 -0.64 -2.12
C ARG A 152 -2.64 0.55 -3.06
N THR A 153 -3.39 0.63 -4.16
CA THR A 153 -3.30 1.72 -5.14
C THR A 153 -3.71 3.08 -4.55
N ARG A 154 -4.77 3.11 -3.73
CA ARG A 154 -5.23 4.34 -3.06
C ARG A 154 -4.19 4.90 -2.08
N HIS A 155 -3.48 4.01 -1.39
CA HIS A 155 -2.52 4.36 -0.35
C HIS A 155 -1.07 4.03 -0.72
N ARG A 156 -0.77 3.99 -2.01
CA ARG A 156 0.51 3.52 -2.59
C ARG A 156 1.75 4.09 -1.91
N ARG A 157 1.83 5.40 -1.69
CA ARG A 157 2.97 6.06 -1.03
C ARG A 157 3.16 5.62 0.42
N VAL A 158 2.06 5.50 1.15
CA VAL A 158 2.06 5.04 2.56
C VAL A 158 2.48 3.58 2.62
N LEU A 159 1.92 2.74 1.75
CA LEU A 159 2.26 1.33 1.65
C LEU A 159 3.75 1.16 1.36
N MET A 160 4.28 1.87 0.37
CA MET A 160 5.70 1.82 0.01
C MET A 160 6.60 2.28 1.17
N ARG A 161 6.26 3.37 1.86
CA ARG A 161 6.99 3.81 3.07
C ARG A 161 6.99 2.73 4.15
N MET A 162 5.83 2.15 4.45
CA MET A 162 5.73 1.07 5.45
C MET A 162 6.54 -0.16 5.06
N LEU A 163 6.67 -0.45 3.76
CA LEU A 163 7.53 -1.53 3.27
C LEU A 163 9.01 -1.21 3.48
N PHE A 164 9.45 0.02 3.18
CA PHE A 164 10.81 0.46 3.50
C PHE A 164 11.11 0.35 5.00
N ASP A 165 10.18 0.81 5.85
CA ASP A 165 10.31 0.74 7.31
C ASP A 165 10.35 -0.71 7.80
N TYR A 166 9.46 -1.57 7.30
CA TYR A 166 9.38 -2.98 7.69
C TYR A 166 10.63 -3.78 7.34
N TYR A 167 11.21 -3.52 6.15
CA TYR A 167 12.43 -4.19 5.72
C TYR A 167 13.71 -3.51 6.22
N GLU A 168 13.59 -2.42 6.98
CA GLU A 168 14.72 -1.63 7.51
C GLU A 168 15.75 -1.31 6.41
N THR A 169 15.27 -0.85 5.25
CA THR A 169 16.08 -0.60 4.05
C THR A 169 15.78 0.77 3.46
N ASP A 170 16.78 1.35 2.81
CA ASP A 170 16.61 2.54 1.96
C ASP A 170 16.46 2.18 0.48
N ARG A 171 16.64 0.90 0.13
CA ARG A 171 16.55 0.40 -1.26
C ARG A 171 15.54 -0.73 -1.36
N LEU A 172 14.56 -0.58 -2.25
CA LEU A 172 13.49 -1.57 -2.45
C LEU A 172 13.23 -1.76 -3.94
N ILE A 173 13.03 -3.01 -4.37
CA ILE A 173 12.67 -3.35 -5.75
C ILE A 173 11.19 -3.76 -5.80
N VAL A 174 10.44 -3.21 -6.75
CA VAL A 174 9.06 -3.60 -7.04
C VAL A 174 8.85 -3.90 -8.51
N CYS A 175 7.97 -4.86 -8.84
CA CYS A 175 7.50 -5.03 -10.22
C CYS A 175 6.18 -4.28 -10.46
N ILE A 176 6.06 -3.64 -11.63
CA ILE A 176 4.86 -2.92 -12.07
C ILE A 176 4.52 -3.34 -13.50
N ASP A 177 3.23 -3.56 -13.79
CA ASP A 177 2.77 -3.78 -15.16
C ASP A 177 2.86 -2.49 -15.98
N PRO A 178 3.31 -2.52 -17.25
CA PRO A 178 3.40 -1.32 -18.08
C PRO A 178 2.06 -0.57 -18.26
N GLY A 179 0.92 -1.25 -18.14
CA GLY A 179 -0.40 -0.61 -18.16
C GLY A 179 -0.64 0.35 -16.98
N ASN A 180 0.15 0.27 -15.90
CA ASN A 180 0.06 1.14 -14.73
C ASN A 180 1.01 2.35 -14.81
N ILE A 181 1.10 3.01 -15.97
CA ILE A 181 1.99 4.17 -16.16
C ILE A 181 1.74 5.32 -15.18
N GLU A 182 0.49 5.55 -14.78
CA GLU A 182 0.13 6.58 -13.79
C GLU A 182 0.80 6.32 -12.43
N LEU A 183 1.01 5.05 -12.09
CA LEU A 183 1.73 4.66 -10.88
C LEU A 183 3.24 4.95 -11.01
N LEU A 184 3.82 4.77 -12.20
CA LEU A 184 5.21 5.14 -12.48
C LEU A 184 5.40 6.65 -12.35
N HIS A 185 4.50 7.46 -12.92
CA HIS A 185 4.52 8.91 -12.78
C HIS A 185 4.38 9.35 -11.31
N ASP A 186 3.51 8.70 -10.53
CA ASP A 186 3.35 9.00 -9.11
C ASP A 186 4.63 8.74 -8.30
N PHE A 187 5.38 7.67 -8.60
CA PHE A 187 6.63 7.36 -7.92
C PHE A 187 7.82 8.18 -8.40
N VAL A 188 7.87 8.52 -9.70
CA VAL A 188 8.94 9.37 -10.24
C VAL A 188 8.78 10.83 -9.81
N SER A 189 7.55 11.30 -9.59
CA SER A 189 7.29 12.64 -9.05
C SER A 189 7.58 12.77 -7.55
N ASP A 190 7.98 11.69 -6.88
CA ASP A 190 8.40 11.73 -5.49
C ASP A 190 9.80 12.36 -5.30
N ARG A 191 10.21 12.56 -4.05
CA ARG A 191 11.54 13.08 -3.72
C ARG A 191 12.62 11.99 -3.61
N SER A 192 12.22 10.71 -3.62
CA SER A 192 13.15 9.58 -3.67
C SER A 192 13.80 9.43 -5.03
N ILE A 193 14.98 8.82 -5.07
CA ILE A 193 15.60 8.40 -6.33
C ILE A 193 14.80 7.22 -6.88
N THR A 194 14.20 7.37 -8.05
CA THR A 194 13.45 6.29 -8.70
C THR A 194 14.20 5.82 -9.94
N ARG A 195 14.60 4.54 -9.97
CA ARG A 195 15.22 3.89 -11.13
C ARG A 195 14.23 2.94 -11.77
N ILE A 196 14.15 2.96 -13.10
CA ILE A 196 13.23 2.12 -13.86
C ILE A 196 14.04 1.22 -14.79
N LEU A 197 13.75 -0.07 -14.75
CA LEU A 197 14.24 -1.05 -15.72
C LEU A 197 13.06 -1.66 -16.48
N GLU A 198 12.99 -1.36 -17.77
CA GLU A 198 12.07 -2.04 -18.68
C GLU A 198 12.68 -3.36 -19.15
N ILE A 199 11.86 -4.42 -19.14
CA ILE A 199 12.18 -5.72 -19.73
C ILE A 199 11.35 -5.89 -20.99
N GLU A 200 12.00 -5.71 -22.15
CA GLU A 200 11.38 -5.87 -23.46
C GLU A 200 11.45 -7.35 -23.88
N CYS A 201 10.28 -7.96 -24.01
CA CYS A 201 10.12 -9.35 -24.44
C CYS A 201 9.44 -9.43 -25.80
N LYS A 202 9.67 -10.53 -26.53
CA LYS A 202 8.88 -10.89 -27.70
C LYS A 202 7.56 -11.53 -27.27
N PHE A 203 6.50 -11.25 -28.01
CA PHE A 203 5.17 -11.83 -27.77
C PHE A 203 4.81 -12.78 -28.92
N SER A 204 4.80 -14.08 -28.63
CA SER A 204 4.25 -15.11 -29.51
C SER A 204 2.72 -15.01 -29.54
N ASP A 205 2.09 -15.53 -30.59
CA ASP A 205 0.62 -15.58 -30.65
C ASP A 205 0.05 -16.42 -29.49
N ASP A 206 0.67 -17.55 -29.16
CA ASP A 206 0.27 -18.39 -28.02
C ASP A 206 0.25 -17.62 -26.69
N TYR A 207 1.29 -16.82 -26.44
CA TYR A 207 1.32 -15.98 -25.25
C TYR A 207 0.18 -14.95 -25.24
N LEU A 208 -0.09 -14.32 -26.39
CA LEU A 208 -1.13 -13.30 -26.53
C LEU A 208 -2.54 -13.87 -26.40
N ILE A 209 -2.78 -15.08 -26.93
CA ILE A 209 -4.02 -15.83 -26.73
C ILE A 209 -4.23 -16.08 -25.23
N GLY A 210 -3.19 -16.59 -24.55
CA GLY A 210 -3.25 -16.80 -23.11
C GLY A 210 -3.46 -15.50 -22.32
N HIS A 211 -2.87 -14.39 -22.77
CA HIS A 211 -3.10 -13.07 -22.19
C HIS A 211 -4.57 -12.65 -22.36
N ALA A 212 -5.13 -12.73 -23.56
CA ALA A 212 -6.51 -12.38 -23.87
C ALA A 212 -7.51 -13.12 -22.98
N MET A 213 -7.25 -14.42 -22.71
CA MET A 213 -8.06 -15.21 -21.78
C MET A 213 -7.94 -14.73 -20.34
N ARG A 214 -6.73 -14.43 -19.86
CA ARG A 214 -6.49 -13.96 -18.47
C ARG A 214 -7.12 -12.60 -18.20
N VAL A 215 -7.13 -11.70 -19.19
CA VAL A 215 -7.72 -10.36 -19.04
C VAL A 215 -9.21 -10.31 -19.40
N GLY A 216 -9.81 -11.44 -19.77
CA GLY A 216 -11.24 -11.54 -20.08
C GLY A 216 -11.65 -10.95 -21.44
N LEU A 217 -10.70 -10.72 -22.35
CA LEU A 217 -10.98 -10.32 -23.74
C LEU A 217 -11.48 -11.49 -24.60
N ALA A 218 -11.16 -12.72 -24.20
CA ALA A 218 -11.61 -13.96 -24.83
C ALA A 218 -11.94 -15.01 -23.76
N GLY A 219 -12.75 -16.00 -24.13
CA GLY A 219 -13.10 -17.14 -23.27
C GLY A 219 -12.92 -18.48 -24.00
N GLU A 220 -13.24 -19.58 -23.32
CA GLU A 220 -13.06 -20.94 -23.86
C GLU A 220 -13.82 -21.21 -25.17
N HIS A 221 -14.92 -20.50 -25.40
CA HIS A 221 -15.76 -20.64 -26.59
C HIS A 221 -15.48 -19.59 -27.69
N THR A 222 -14.44 -18.77 -27.54
CA THR A 222 -14.07 -17.79 -28.56
C THR A 222 -13.55 -18.51 -29.81
N SER A 223 -14.15 -18.24 -30.97
CA SER A 223 -13.73 -18.87 -32.24
C SER A 223 -12.34 -18.43 -32.67
N ASN A 224 -11.59 -19.31 -33.36
CA ASN A 224 -10.26 -18.98 -33.88
C ASN A 224 -10.27 -17.74 -34.79
N GLY A 225 -11.29 -17.59 -35.66
CA GLY A 225 -11.40 -16.43 -36.54
C GLY A 225 -11.68 -15.11 -35.78
N THR A 226 -12.34 -15.16 -34.62
CA THR A 226 -12.46 -14.00 -33.73
C THR A 226 -11.12 -13.70 -33.05
N MET A 227 -10.42 -14.74 -32.59
CA MET A 227 -9.12 -14.58 -31.93
C MET A 227 -8.09 -13.95 -32.86
N GLU A 228 -7.97 -14.43 -34.10
CA GLU A 228 -7.05 -13.86 -35.11
C GLU A 228 -7.30 -12.37 -35.37
N ARG A 229 -8.55 -11.91 -35.26
CA ARG A 229 -8.89 -10.49 -35.40
C ARG A 229 -8.52 -9.65 -34.17
N LEU A 230 -8.48 -10.27 -32.99
CA LEU A 230 -8.12 -9.60 -31.74
C LEU A 230 -6.59 -9.46 -31.56
N LEU A 231 -5.81 -10.44 -32.05
CA LEU A 231 -4.36 -10.46 -31.86
C LEU A 231 -3.65 -9.16 -32.30
N PRO A 232 -3.94 -8.56 -33.47
CA PRO A 232 -3.34 -7.28 -33.86
C PRO A 232 -3.67 -6.15 -32.88
N ALA A 233 -4.90 -6.09 -32.38
CA ALA A 233 -5.32 -5.06 -31.42
C ALA A 233 -4.58 -5.21 -30.08
N ILE A 234 -4.44 -6.43 -29.57
CA ILE A 234 -3.69 -6.72 -28.34
C ILE A 234 -2.20 -6.39 -28.52
N ARG A 235 -1.60 -6.73 -29.67
CA ARG A 235 -0.21 -6.38 -29.99
C ARG A 235 0.01 -4.87 -29.97
N ASN A 236 -0.91 -4.13 -30.60
CA ASN A 236 -0.85 -2.67 -30.64
C ASN A 236 -1.04 -2.05 -29.26
N ASP A 237 -1.93 -2.60 -28.43
CA ASP A 237 -2.17 -2.12 -27.06
C ASP A 237 -0.91 -2.28 -26.19
N ILE A 238 -0.28 -3.46 -26.21
CA ILE A 238 0.98 -3.71 -25.47
C ILE A 238 2.11 -2.82 -25.99
N ALA A 239 2.21 -2.63 -27.31
CA ALA A 239 3.18 -1.72 -27.90
C ALA A 239 2.94 -0.28 -27.43
N PHE A 240 1.69 0.17 -27.43
CA PHE A 240 1.30 1.51 -26.98
C PHE A 240 1.62 1.75 -25.50
N GLU A 241 1.34 0.78 -24.61
CA GLU A 241 1.73 0.87 -23.19
C GLU A 241 3.25 1.08 -23.04
N THR A 242 4.03 0.33 -23.82
CA THR A 242 5.50 0.38 -23.78
C THR A 242 6.03 1.69 -24.36
N ASP A 243 5.46 2.18 -25.45
CA ASP A 243 5.85 3.44 -26.09
C ASP A 243 5.58 4.62 -25.17
N ARG A 244 4.44 4.64 -24.45
CA ARG A 244 4.15 5.70 -23.47
C ARG A 244 5.20 5.78 -22.35
N ILE A 245 5.72 4.65 -21.89
CA ILE A 245 6.78 4.60 -20.87
C ILE A 245 8.06 5.21 -21.42
N ARG A 246 8.39 4.93 -22.69
CA ARG A 246 9.59 5.47 -23.36
C ARG A 246 9.47 6.96 -23.60
N ASP A 247 8.30 7.42 -24.02
CA ASP A 247 7.99 8.83 -24.25
C ASP A 247 8.03 9.66 -22.96
N SER A 248 7.91 9.01 -21.80
CA SER A 248 7.99 9.68 -20.49
C SER A 248 9.40 10.15 -20.12
N GLN A 249 10.43 9.71 -20.84
CA GLN A 249 11.83 10.17 -20.69
C GLN A 249 12.32 10.20 -19.22
N TYR A 250 12.05 9.15 -18.46
CA TYR A 250 12.47 9.07 -17.06
C TYR A 250 13.99 9.19 -16.90
N GLU A 251 14.43 9.98 -15.91
CA GLU A 251 15.86 10.32 -15.70
C GLU A 251 16.76 9.09 -15.53
N HIS A 252 16.32 8.12 -14.71
CA HIS A 252 17.05 6.89 -14.44
C HIS A 252 16.38 5.68 -15.10
N TYR A 253 16.25 5.75 -16.42
CA TYR A 253 15.72 4.66 -17.22
C TYR A 253 16.83 3.78 -17.82
N SER A 254 16.61 2.47 -17.75
CA SER A 254 17.41 1.41 -18.38
C SER A 254 16.47 0.42 -19.05
N ARG A 255 16.99 -0.35 -20.01
CA ARG A 255 16.22 -1.40 -20.69
C ARG A 255 17.07 -2.63 -20.94
N ILE A 256 16.53 -3.80 -20.62
CA ILE A 256 17.02 -5.09 -21.13
C ILE A 256 16.08 -5.63 -22.21
N ARG A 257 16.63 -6.37 -23.16
CA ARG A 257 15.88 -6.94 -24.28
C ARG A 257 16.17 -8.43 -24.38
N GLU A 258 15.13 -9.22 -24.63
CA GLU A 258 15.27 -10.66 -24.94
C GLU A 258 16.22 -10.91 -26.12
N THR A 259 16.28 -9.98 -27.08
CA THR A 259 17.12 -10.08 -28.28
C THR A 259 18.55 -9.56 -28.12
N ALA A 260 18.85 -8.89 -27.01
CA ALA A 260 20.17 -8.32 -26.76
C ALA A 260 21.14 -9.38 -26.23
N THR A 261 22.44 -9.10 -26.36
CA THR A 261 23.46 -9.97 -25.80
C THR A 261 23.43 -9.94 -24.27
N ALA A 262 24.00 -10.97 -23.63
CA ALA A 262 24.14 -10.98 -22.17
C ALA A 262 24.94 -9.78 -21.67
N ASP A 263 25.98 -9.35 -22.40
CA ASP A 263 26.80 -8.18 -22.08
C ASP A 263 26.00 -6.87 -22.14
N ASP A 264 25.20 -6.67 -23.17
CA ASP A 264 24.34 -5.48 -23.29
C ASP A 264 23.32 -5.41 -22.14
N ASN A 265 22.69 -6.55 -21.85
CA ASN A 265 21.72 -6.65 -20.76
C ASN A 265 22.41 -6.47 -19.38
N ALA A 266 23.62 -6.98 -19.21
CA ALA A 266 24.43 -6.80 -18.01
C ALA A 266 24.76 -5.33 -17.77
N ALA A 267 25.11 -4.58 -18.82
CA ALA A 267 25.39 -3.15 -18.70
C ALA A 267 24.15 -2.36 -18.21
N ALA A 268 22.96 -2.66 -18.75
CA ALA A 268 21.71 -2.05 -18.32
C ALA A 268 21.34 -2.41 -16.87
N LEU A 269 21.51 -3.68 -16.50
CA LEU A 269 21.29 -4.18 -15.14
C LEU A 269 22.28 -3.58 -14.13
N ALA A 270 23.56 -3.44 -14.49
CA ALA A 270 24.58 -2.82 -13.65
C ALA A 270 24.22 -1.37 -13.33
N LYS A 271 23.79 -0.60 -14.34
CA LYS A 271 23.32 0.78 -14.17
C LYS A 271 22.06 0.87 -13.30
N PHE A 272 21.11 -0.04 -13.50
CA PHE A 272 19.85 -0.07 -12.74
C PHE A 272 20.08 -0.43 -11.27
N LEU A 273 20.81 -1.51 -10.99
CA LEU A 273 21.05 -2.00 -9.63
C LEU A 273 22.17 -1.25 -8.91
N ASN A 274 22.97 -0.46 -9.63
CA ASN A 274 24.20 0.15 -9.14
C ASN A 274 25.16 -0.90 -8.55
N VAL A 275 25.49 -1.92 -9.35
CA VAL A 275 26.37 -3.04 -8.95
C VAL A 275 27.48 -3.27 -9.99
N PRO A 276 28.58 -3.96 -9.64
CA PRO A 276 29.64 -4.29 -10.59
C PRO A 276 29.11 -5.08 -11.79
N GLN A 277 29.66 -4.82 -12.98
CA GLN A 277 29.22 -5.42 -14.24
C GLN A 277 29.27 -6.96 -14.22
N ALA A 278 30.29 -7.55 -13.58
CA ALA A 278 30.39 -9.02 -13.43
C ALA A 278 29.15 -9.61 -12.74
N LYS A 279 28.68 -8.97 -11.66
CA LYS A 279 27.49 -9.41 -10.91
C LYS A 279 26.20 -9.22 -11.72
N ALA A 280 26.13 -8.17 -12.53
CA ALA A 280 25.03 -7.96 -13.44
C ALA A 280 25.02 -8.97 -14.60
N TYR A 281 26.21 -9.41 -15.04
CA TYR A 281 26.36 -10.44 -16.07
C TYR A 281 25.83 -11.79 -15.60
N ASP A 282 26.11 -12.19 -14.35
CA ASP A 282 25.57 -13.42 -13.78
C ASP A 282 24.02 -13.44 -13.75
N ILE A 283 23.40 -12.26 -13.55
CA ILE A 283 21.94 -12.09 -13.63
C ILE A 283 21.46 -12.19 -15.07
N ALA A 284 22.12 -11.49 -16.00
CA ALA A 284 21.74 -11.42 -17.42
C ALA A 284 21.91 -12.76 -18.15
N ASN A 285 22.95 -13.53 -17.79
CA ASN A 285 23.30 -14.81 -18.40
C ASN A 285 22.59 -16.01 -17.73
N ALA A 286 21.63 -15.74 -16.84
CA ALA A 286 20.89 -16.78 -16.17
C ALA A 286 20.08 -17.64 -17.18
N PRO A 287 20.09 -18.98 -17.05
CA PRO A 287 19.31 -19.84 -17.92
C PRO A 287 17.81 -19.52 -17.85
N TYR A 288 17.14 -19.60 -19.00
CA TYR A 288 15.69 -19.46 -19.15
C TYR A 288 15.11 -18.12 -18.67
N LEU A 289 15.91 -17.05 -18.68
CA LEU A 289 15.48 -15.74 -18.19
C LEU A 289 14.22 -15.23 -18.92
N PHE A 290 14.19 -15.38 -20.25
CA PHE A 290 13.12 -14.87 -21.12
C PHE A 290 12.15 -15.95 -21.66
N SER A 291 12.31 -17.21 -21.25
CA SER A 291 11.46 -18.31 -21.75
C SER A 291 10.01 -18.19 -21.28
N ASP A 292 9.04 -18.54 -22.13
CA ASP A 292 7.62 -18.66 -21.75
C ASP A 292 7.36 -19.85 -20.83
#